data_AF-A0A8J6PPF4-F1
#
_entry.id   AF-A0A8J6PPF4-F1
#
_cell.length_a   1.000
_cell.length_b   1.000
_cell.length_c   1.000
_cell.angle_alpha   90.00
_cell.angle_beta   90.00
_cell.angle_gamma   90.00
#
_symmetry.space_group_name_H-M   'P 1'
#
loop_
_entity.id
_entity.type
_entity.pdbx_description
1 polymer ?
#
loop_
_entity_poly.entity_id
_entity_poly.type
_entity_poly.pdbx_seq_one_letter_code
_entity_poly.pdbx_strand_id
1 'polypeptide(L)'
;MAAAGLTAAPSRLVRPPRVLESPVNLECKHHQTIVLANDTPGVFNSVVIGRVVGIHINDDYIGADGKVEIIKMRPLARMGYRNYTSVTNIFEMRPANISADTIRGMSGGGGKAK
;
A
#
# COMPACT_ATOMS: atom_id res chain seq x y z
N MET A 1 -15.78 -9.00 -4.30
CA MET A 1 -16.08 -7.78 -5.07
C MET A 1 -17.59 -7.50 -5.03
N ALA A 2 -18.43 -8.32 -5.68
CA ALA A 2 -19.88 -8.09 -5.77
C ALA A 2 -20.64 -7.93 -4.44
N ALA A 3 -20.37 -8.77 -3.42
CA ALA A 3 -21.04 -8.66 -2.11
C ALA A 3 -20.81 -7.32 -1.39
N ALA A 4 -19.75 -6.59 -1.76
CA ALA A 4 -19.43 -5.27 -1.24
C ALA A 4 -19.76 -4.13 -2.23
N GLY A 5 -20.38 -4.44 -3.38
CA GLY A 5 -20.70 -3.45 -4.42
C GLY A 5 -19.47 -2.89 -5.15
N LEU A 6 -18.35 -3.62 -5.17
CA LEU A 6 -17.09 -3.19 -5.80
C LEU A 6 -16.86 -3.87 -7.14
N THR A 7 -16.12 -3.19 -8.03
CA THR A 7 -15.80 -3.68 -9.37
C THR A 7 -14.44 -4.36 -9.40
N ALA A 8 -14.40 -5.57 -9.96
CA ALA A 8 -13.13 -6.26 -10.22
C ALA A 8 -12.47 -5.70 -11.49
N ALA A 9 -11.18 -5.38 -11.42
CA ALA A 9 -10.35 -5.06 -12.58
C ALA A 9 -9.25 -6.11 -12.77
N PRO A 10 -8.85 -6.44 -14.01
CA PRO A 10 -7.77 -7.36 -14.25
C PRO A 10 -6.41 -6.79 -13.79
N SER A 11 -5.58 -7.67 -13.26
CA SER A 11 -4.16 -7.43 -12.99
C SER A 11 -3.32 -7.78 -14.22
N ARG A 12 -2.11 -7.23 -14.33
CA ARG A 12 -1.21 -7.39 -15.49
C ARG A 12 -0.22 -8.55 -15.34
N LEU A 13 0.33 -8.75 -14.14
CA LEU A 13 1.44 -9.67 -13.86
C LEU A 13 1.05 -10.84 -12.96
N VAL A 14 -0.12 -10.77 -12.32
CA VAL A 14 -0.69 -11.83 -11.47
C VAL A 14 -2.13 -12.16 -11.85
N ARG A 15 -2.60 -13.36 -11.49
CA ARG A 15 -3.97 -13.82 -11.78
C ARG A 15 -5.07 -13.15 -10.94
N PRO A 16 -4.89 -12.88 -9.63
CA PRO A 16 -5.95 -12.28 -8.82
C PRO A 16 -6.35 -10.89 -9.33
N PRO A 17 -7.65 -10.55 -9.38
CA PRO A 17 -8.09 -9.22 -9.79
C PRO A 17 -7.82 -8.16 -8.71
N ARG A 18 -7.73 -6.91 -9.13
CA ARG A 18 -7.63 -5.73 -8.27
C ARG A 18 -8.99 -5.05 -8.09
N VAL A 19 -9.13 -4.20 -7.06
CA VAL A 19 -10.34 -3.39 -6.83
C VAL A 19 -10.24 -2.15 -7.71
N LEU A 20 -11.17 -1.95 -8.64
CA LEU A 20 -11.12 -0.82 -9.58
C LEU A 20 -11.20 0.53 -8.87
N GLU A 21 -12.04 0.63 -7.84
CA GLU A 21 -12.29 1.87 -7.10
C GLU A 21 -11.15 2.25 -6.14
N SER A 22 -10.19 1.34 -5.90
CA SER A 22 -9.05 1.63 -5.06
C SER A 22 -7.99 2.39 -5.87
N PRO A 23 -7.50 3.55 -5.37
CA PRO A 23 -6.58 4.41 -6.11
C PRO A 23 -5.18 3.81 -6.26
N VAL A 24 -4.81 2.83 -5.42
CA VAL A 24 -3.53 2.11 -5.48
C VAL A 24 -3.76 0.62 -5.32
N ASN A 25 -3.14 -0.17 -6.18
CA ASN A 25 -3.12 -1.64 -6.07
C ASN A 25 -1.69 -2.17 -6.18
N LEU A 26 -1.34 -3.11 -5.31
CA LEU A 26 -0.06 -3.81 -5.37
C LEU A 26 -0.27 -5.22 -5.90
N GLU A 27 0.35 -5.53 -7.02
CA GLU A 27 0.41 -6.90 -7.53
C GLU A 27 1.56 -7.63 -6.84
N CYS A 28 1.23 -8.70 -6.12
CA CYS A 28 2.19 -9.44 -5.32
C CYS A 28 2.26 -10.92 -5.73
N LYS A 29 3.47 -11.47 -5.78
CA LYS A 29 3.69 -12.92 -5.78
C LYS A 29 3.94 -13.41 -4.37
N HIS A 30 3.34 -14.54 -4.00
CA HIS A 30 3.59 -15.17 -2.71
C HIS A 30 5.08 -15.48 -2.56
N HIS A 31 5.64 -15.13 -1.40
CA HIS A 31 7.03 -15.42 -1.08
C HIS A 31 7.11 -16.44 0.06
N GLN A 32 6.43 -16.18 1.17
CA GLN A 32 6.42 -17.08 2.33
C GLN A 32 5.17 -16.84 3.18
N THR A 33 4.72 -17.88 3.88
CA THR A 33 3.76 -17.75 4.98
C THR A 33 4.42 -18.28 6.26
N ILE A 34 4.40 -17.48 7.32
CA ILE A 34 4.87 -17.86 8.66
C ILE A 34 3.62 -18.06 9.51
N VAL A 35 3.37 -19.29 9.95
CA VAL A 35 2.28 -19.59 10.88
C VAL A 35 2.75 -19.21 12.28
N LEU A 36 1.96 -18.39 12.97
CA LEU A 36 2.25 -17.97 14.34
C LEU A 36 1.60 -18.97 15.30
N ALA A 37 2.33 -19.33 16.35
CA ALA A 37 1.79 -20.15 17.43
C ALA A 37 0.61 -19.44 18.10
N ASN A 38 -0.39 -20.21 18.48
CA ASN A 38 -1.55 -19.74 19.21
C ASN A 38 -1.96 -20.81 20.23
N ASP A 39 -2.18 -20.37 21.47
CA ASP A 39 -2.56 -21.25 22.58
C ASP A 39 -4.07 -21.54 22.58
N THR A 40 -4.85 -20.86 21.74
CA THR A 40 -6.31 -21.03 21.61
C THR A 40 -6.63 -22.00 20.47
N PRO A 41 -7.23 -23.18 20.76
CA PRO A 41 -7.65 -24.13 19.74
C PRO A 41 -8.58 -23.49 18.71
N GLY A 42 -8.32 -23.73 17.42
CA GLY A 42 -9.13 -23.23 16.31
C GLY A 42 -8.85 -21.78 15.89
N VAL A 43 -7.91 -21.07 16.55
CA VAL A 43 -7.49 -19.73 16.14
C VAL A 43 -6.16 -19.81 15.39
N PHE A 44 -6.15 -19.33 14.14
CA PHE A 44 -4.96 -19.34 13.29
C PHE A 44 -4.51 -17.92 12.99
N ASN A 45 -3.24 -17.65 13.29
CA ASN A 45 -2.59 -16.39 12.94
C ASN A 45 -1.46 -16.69 11.95
N SER A 46 -1.30 -15.86 10.92
CA SER A 46 -0.25 -16.06 9.93
C SER A 46 0.26 -14.71 9.41
N VAL A 47 1.57 -14.64 9.22
CA VAL A 47 2.22 -13.54 8.50
C VAL A 47 2.46 -14.01 7.08
N VAL A 48 1.84 -13.34 6.12
CA VAL A 48 2.04 -13.62 4.69
C VAL A 48 2.97 -12.57 4.11
N ILE A 49 4.12 -13.01 3.59
CA ILE A 49 5.10 -12.15 2.93
C ILE A 49 4.90 -12.29 1.43
N GLY A 50 4.66 -11.16 0.76
CA GLY A 50 4.51 -11.08 -0.69
C GLY A 50 5.57 -10.18 -1.31
N ARG A 51 6.11 -10.58 -2.46
CA ARG A 51 6.98 -9.72 -3.28
C ARG A 51 6.12 -8.89 -4.22
N VAL A 52 6.20 -7.57 -4.10
CA VAL A 52 5.58 -6.64 -5.06
C VAL A 52 6.27 -6.80 -6.42
N VAL A 53 5.48 -7.11 -7.45
CA VAL A 53 5.93 -7.25 -8.83
C VAL A 53 5.34 -6.20 -9.76
N GLY A 54 4.30 -5.49 -9.32
CA GLY A 54 3.70 -4.37 -10.05
C GLY A 54 2.93 -3.45 -9.11
N ILE A 55 2.85 -2.18 -9.47
CA ILE A 55 2.10 -1.15 -8.77
C ILE A 55 1.21 -0.46 -9.78
N HIS A 56 -0.09 -0.39 -9.48
CA HIS A 56 -1.04 0.44 -10.21
C HIS A 56 -1.41 1.62 -9.33
N ILE A 57 -1.22 2.83 -9.83
CA ILE A 57 -1.66 4.07 -9.19
C ILE A 57 -2.55 4.75 -10.21
N ASN A 58 -3.73 5.19 -9.80
CA ASN A 58 -4.56 6.05 -10.65
C ASN A 58 -3.85 7.41 -10.79
N ASP A 59 -3.59 7.82 -12.03
CA ASP A 59 -2.87 9.06 -12.38
C ASP A 59 -3.52 10.30 -11.76
N ASP A 60 -4.83 10.30 -11.50
CA ASP A 60 -5.51 11.38 -10.78
C ASP A 60 -4.95 11.61 -9.37
N TYR A 61 -4.29 10.61 -8.77
CA TYR A 61 -3.71 10.66 -7.44
C TYR A 61 -2.19 10.79 -7.48
N ILE A 62 -1.62 11.18 -8.63
CA ILE A 62 -0.21 11.53 -8.78
C ILE A 62 -0.10 13.04 -8.95
N GLY A 63 0.71 13.66 -8.10
CA GLY A 63 0.94 15.09 -8.07
C GLY A 63 1.85 15.54 -9.20
N ALA A 64 1.93 16.86 -9.41
CA ALA A 64 2.81 17.44 -10.42
C ALA A 64 4.31 17.13 -10.16
N ASP A 65 4.69 16.81 -8.92
CA ASP A 65 6.05 16.39 -8.56
C ASP A 65 6.31 14.88 -8.77
N GLY A 66 5.33 14.17 -9.33
CA GLY A 66 5.40 12.72 -9.59
C GLY A 66 5.21 11.85 -8.36
N LYS A 67 4.81 12.42 -7.21
CA LYS A 67 4.53 11.67 -5.98
C LYS A 67 3.05 11.41 -5.81
N VAL A 68 2.73 10.52 -4.88
CA VAL A 68 1.34 10.21 -4.53
C VAL A 68 0.71 11.37 -3.75
N GLU A 69 -0.43 11.85 -4.22
CA GLU A 69 -1.24 12.89 -3.58
C GLU A 69 -2.08 12.29 -2.43
N ILE A 70 -1.43 12.13 -1.27
CA ILE A 70 -2.01 11.47 -0.09
C ILE A 70 -3.28 12.18 0.40
N ILE A 71 -3.32 13.51 0.41
CA ILE A 71 -4.48 14.27 0.87
C ILE A 71 -5.69 14.04 -0.05
N LYS A 72 -5.47 13.99 -1.37
CA LYS A 72 -6.52 13.66 -2.34
C LYS A 72 -6.97 12.21 -2.20
N MET A 73 -6.03 11.30 -1.94
CA MET A 73 -6.27 9.87 -1.79
C MET A 73 -7.09 9.51 -0.54
N ARG A 74 -6.95 10.29 0.54
CA ARG A 74 -7.61 10.08 1.84
C ARG A 74 -7.57 8.62 2.33
N PRO A 75 -6.37 8.00 2.43
CA PRO A 75 -6.27 6.62 2.89
C PRO A 75 -6.88 6.45 4.28
N LEU A 76 -7.55 5.31 4.47
CA LEU A 76 -8.14 4.94 5.74
C LEU A 76 -7.11 4.25 6.64
N ALA A 77 -7.16 4.55 7.93
CA ALA A 77 -6.42 3.83 8.96
C ALA A 77 -7.41 3.15 9.92
N ARG A 78 -7.11 1.90 10.28
CA ARG A 78 -7.86 1.15 11.29
C ARG A 78 -7.43 1.60 12.68
N MET A 79 -8.40 1.92 13.53
CA MET A 79 -8.17 2.23 14.94
C MET A 79 -8.63 1.05 15.82
N GLY A 80 -8.56 1.21 17.14
CA GLY A 80 -9.11 0.24 18.08
C GLY A 80 -10.62 0.00 17.89
N TYR A 81 -11.08 -1.20 18.25
CA TYR A 81 -12.48 -1.63 18.11
C TYR A 81 -12.99 -1.52 16.66
N ARG A 82 -14.12 -0.85 16.44
CA ARG A 82 -14.73 -0.62 15.11
C ARG A 82 -14.47 0.79 14.57
N ASN A 83 -13.51 1.52 15.15
CA ASN A 83 -13.23 2.89 14.76
C ASN A 83 -12.25 2.95 13.59
N TYR A 84 -12.44 3.93 12.71
CA TYR A 84 -11.59 4.22 11.57
C TYR A 84 -11.36 5.72 11.48
N THR A 85 -10.25 6.10 10.85
CA THR A 85 -9.96 7.50 10.49
C THR A 85 -9.50 7.59 9.03
N SER A 86 -9.51 8.80 8.48
CA SER A 86 -8.95 9.09 7.15
C SER A 86 -7.85 10.14 7.27
N VAL A 87 -6.80 10.02 6.48
CA VAL A 87 -5.76 11.06 6.42
C VAL A 87 -6.32 12.33 5.75
N THR A 88 -6.39 13.42 6.50
CA THR A 88 -6.86 14.75 6.03
C THR A 88 -5.80 15.84 6.15
N ASN A 89 -4.67 15.55 6.79
CA ASN A 89 -3.54 16.46 6.91
C ASN A 89 -2.23 15.66 6.91
N ILE A 90 -1.16 16.27 6.40
CA ILE A 90 0.19 15.72 6.38
C ILE A 90 1.19 16.81 6.74
N PHE A 91 2.33 16.42 7.30
CA PHE A 91 3.46 17.31 7.50
C PHE A 91 4.74 16.54 7.19
N GLU A 92 5.75 17.24 6.68
CA GLU A 92 7.06 16.65 6.42
C GLU A 92 7.93 16.77 7.66
N MET A 93 8.53 15.65 8.08
CA MET A 93 9.55 15.64 9.13
C MET A 93 10.88 15.26 8.50
N ARG A 94 11.87 16.14 8.64
CA ARG A 94 13.23 15.85 8.15
C ARG A 94 14.04 15.20 9.29
N PRO A 95 14.59 14.00 9.08
CA PRO A 95 15.48 13.42 10.07
C PRO A 95 16.72 14.30 10.25
N ALA A 96 17.14 14.49 11.50
CA ALA A 96 18.37 15.21 11.80
C ALA A 96 19.60 14.34 11.45
N ASN A 97 20.69 14.98 11.04
CA ASN A 97 22.01 14.35 10.85
C ASN A 97 22.07 13.22 9.79
N ILE A 98 21.28 13.31 8.72
CA ILE A 98 21.36 12.36 7.60
C ILE A 98 21.83 13.02 6.30
N SER A 99 22.51 12.25 5.45
CA SER A 99 23.03 12.74 4.18
C SER A 99 21.92 13.09 3.19
N ALA A 100 22.21 14.00 2.25
CA ALA A 100 21.29 14.33 1.16
C ALA A 100 20.91 13.09 0.32
N ASP A 101 21.82 12.14 0.20
CA ASP A 101 21.60 10.88 -0.52
C ASP A 101 20.58 9.99 0.22
N THR A 102 20.67 9.93 1.54
CA THR A 102 19.70 9.22 2.39
C THR A 102 18.30 9.84 2.27
N ILE A 103 18.20 11.17 2.29
CA ILE A 103 16.94 11.91 2.12
C ILE A 103 16.29 11.61 0.76
N ARG A 104 17.11 11.54 -0.30
CA ARG A 104 16.64 11.19 -1.65
C ARG A 104 16.11 9.75 -1.73
N GLY A 105 16.73 8.80 -1.03
CA GLY A 105 16.24 7.42 -0.95
C GLY A 105 14.88 7.31 -0.25
N MET A 106 14.64 8.12 0.79
CA MET A 106 13.39 8.13 1.56
C MET A 106 12.22 8.78 0.80
N SER A 107 12.50 9.69 -0.13
CA SER A 107 11.50 10.42 -0.92
C SER A 107 11.00 9.65 -2.15
N GLY A 108 11.33 8.36 -2.26
CA GLY A 108 10.93 7.54 -3.38
C GLY A 108 11.61 7.94 -4.69
N GLY A 109 12.78 8.59 -4.62
CA GLY A 109 13.59 8.96 -5.76
C GLY A 109 14.09 7.71 -6.51
N GLY A 110 13.25 7.19 -7.40
CA GLY A 110 13.68 6.24 -8.40
C GLY A 110 14.73 6.91 -9.27
N GLY A 111 15.97 6.45 -9.22
CA GLY A 111 16.89 6.67 -10.34
C GLY A 111 16.15 6.23 -11.59
N LYS A 112 16.11 7.09 -12.62
CA LYS A 112 15.43 6.78 -13.89
C LYS A 112 15.73 5.33 -14.26
N ALA A 113 14.71 4.48 -14.27
CA ALA A 113 14.83 3.16 -14.85
C ALA A 113 15.32 3.37 -16.29
N LYS A 114 16.53 2.89 -16.57
CA LYS A 114 16.98 2.71 -17.95
C LYS A 114 16.13 1.62 -18.60
#